data_AF-A0A140NE98-F1
#
_entry.id   AF-A0A140NE98-F1
#
_cell.length_a   1.000
_cell.length_b   1.000
_cell.length_c   1.000
_cell.angle_alpha   90.00
_cell.angle_beta   90.00
_cell.angle_gamma   90.00
#
_symmetry.space_group_name_H-M   'P 1'
#
loop_
_entity.id
_entity.type
_entity.pdbx_description
1 polymer ?
#
loop_
_entity_poly.entity_id
_entity_poly.type
_entity_poly.pdbx_seq_one_letter_code
_entity_poly.pdbx_strand_id
1 'polypeptide(L)'
;MIKKRPFLILIVMSCLMTNRSVADSDCISFKHFKVEHEGKICFSIRPLLTCHTECEAVETIHSKVLFQCYYPDIKPQSPEMITQAENIALNIEYPISCVPKKASGNIQ
;
A
#
# COMPACT_ATOMS: atom_id res chain seq x y z
N MET A 1 59.43 36.00 -13.39
CA MET A 1 59.03 35.16 -14.53
C MET A 1 57.82 34.33 -14.13
N ILE A 2 56.80 34.36 -14.99
CA ILE A 2 55.47 33.75 -14.82
C ILE A 2 55.60 32.22 -14.81
N LYS A 3 54.93 31.53 -13.87
CA LYS A 3 54.42 30.18 -14.15
C LYS A 3 53.08 29.95 -13.46
N LYS A 4 52.08 29.79 -14.33
CA LYS A 4 50.65 29.68 -14.08
C LYS A 4 50.34 28.51 -13.13
N ARG A 5 49.53 28.75 -12.11
CA ARG A 5 48.84 27.68 -11.37
C ARG A 5 47.71 27.14 -12.27
N PRO A 6 47.63 25.83 -12.54
CA PRO A 6 46.52 25.30 -13.31
C PRO A 6 45.27 25.28 -12.45
N PHE A 7 44.22 25.80 -13.09
CA PHE A 7 42.81 25.69 -12.76
C PHE A 7 42.40 24.22 -12.49
N LEU A 8 41.50 24.07 -11.51
CA LEU A 8 40.23 23.37 -11.65
C LEU A 8 40.24 21.95 -12.24
N ILE A 9 40.06 20.92 -11.41
CA ILE A 9 39.04 19.89 -11.67
C ILE A 9 38.43 19.43 -10.34
N LEU A 10 37.24 19.96 -10.04
CA LEU A 10 36.32 19.44 -9.04
C LEU A 10 35.74 18.13 -9.63
N ILE A 11 36.37 16.99 -9.36
CA ILE A 11 35.73 15.68 -9.62
C ILE A 11 35.01 15.31 -8.34
N VAL A 12 33.83 15.89 -8.13
CA VAL A 12 32.84 15.27 -7.24
C VAL A 12 32.33 14.06 -8.01
N MET A 13 33.02 12.94 -7.80
CA MET A 13 32.62 11.62 -8.29
C MET A 13 31.18 11.40 -7.88
N SER A 14 30.31 11.48 -8.87
CA SER A 14 28.91 11.11 -8.80
C SER A 14 28.82 9.74 -8.13
N CYS A 15 28.27 9.70 -6.92
CA CYS A 15 27.65 8.49 -6.41
C CYS A 15 26.53 8.14 -7.40
N LEU A 16 26.88 7.35 -8.42
CA LEU A 16 25.93 6.51 -9.14
C LEU A 16 25.31 5.60 -8.09
N MET A 17 24.22 6.08 -7.52
CA MET A 17 23.32 5.27 -6.73
C MET A 17 22.77 4.21 -7.66
N THR A 18 23.37 3.03 -7.64
CA THR A 18 22.70 1.81 -8.07
C THR A 18 21.65 1.46 -7.02
N ASN A 19 20.60 2.27 -6.93
CA ASN A 19 19.43 1.99 -6.11
C ASN A 19 18.41 1.24 -6.96
N ARG A 20 18.77 0.00 -7.36
CA ARG A 20 17.90 -0.85 -8.18
C ARG A 20 17.23 -1.98 -7.38
N SER A 21 17.23 -1.86 -6.05
CA SER A 21 16.71 -2.89 -5.13
C SER A 21 15.69 -2.34 -4.12
N VAL A 22 15.27 -1.08 -4.23
CA VAL A 22 14.32 -0.43 -3.30
C VAL A 22 13.10 0.10 -4.08
N ALA A 23 12.57 -0.68 -5.01
CA ALA A 23 11.37 -0.29 -5.77
C ALA A 23 10.18 -1.23 -5.53
N ASP A 24 10.42 -2.49 -5.14
CA ASP A 24 9.34 -3.44 -4.83
C ASP A 24 8.79 -3.29 -3.40
N SER A 25 9.55 -2.67 -2.48
CA SER A 25 9.11 -2.46 -1.09
C SER A 25 8.17 -1.26 -0.90
N ASP A 26 8.10 -0.34 -1.86
CA ASP A 26 7.36 0.93 -1.70
C ASP A 26 5.92 0.87 -2.23
N CYS A 27 5.57 -0.19 -2.98
CA CYS A 27 4.26 -0.30 -3.61
C CYS A 27 3.22 -1.09 -2.81
N ILE A 28 3.65 -1.84 -1.80
CA ILE A 28 2.78 -2.74 -1.03
C ILE A 28 2.48 -2.14 0.35
N SER A 29 1.21 -2.13 0.74
CA SER A 29 0.78 -1.87 2.11
C SER A 29 -0.27 -2.87 2.58
N PHE A 30 -0.35 -3.12 3.88
CA PHE A 30 -1.32 -4.05 4.46
C PHE A 30 -2.36 -3.27 5.28
N LYS A 31 -3.63 -3.45 4.97
CA LYS A 31 -4.74 -2.73 5.63
C LYS A 31 -5.92 -3.64 5.87
N HIS A 32 -6.67 -3.37 6.94
CA HIS A 32 -7.97 -4.01 7.13
C HIS A 32 -8.97 -3.45 6.13
N PHE A 33 -9.63 -4.34 5.39
CA PHE A 33 -10.64 -3.94 4.42
C PHE A 33 -11.93 -3.59 5.14
N LYS A 34 -12.49 -2.42 4.83
CA LYS A 34 -13.80 -2.00 5.32
C LYS A 34 -14.85 -2.30 4.26
N VAL A 35 -15.92 -2.98 4.65
CA VAL A 35 -17.11 -3.20 3.81
C VAL A 35 -18.36 -2.92 4.63
N GLU A 36 -19.46 -2.62 3.94
CA GLU A 36 -20.79 -2.52 4.55
C GLU A 36 -21.58 -3.78 4.19
N HIS A 37 -22.18 -4.42 5.21
CA HIS A 37 -22.96 -5.65 5.03
C HIS A 37 -24.16 -5.62 5.97
N GLU A 38 -25.37 -5.70 5.42
CA GLU A 38 -26.62 -5.73 6.19
C GLU A 38 -26.75 -4.58 7.22
N GLY A 39 -26.33 -3.37 6.85
CA GLY A 39 -26.37 -2.19 7.72
C GLY A 39 -25.27 -2.16 8.81
N LYS A 40 -24.37 -3.14 8.82
CA LYS A 40 -23.18 -3.19 9.69
C LYS A 40 -21.95 -2.72 8.94
N ILE A 41 -20.99 -2.19 9.69
CA ILE A 41 -19.64 -1.92 9.20
C ILE A 41 -18.76 -3.10 9.58
N CYS A 42 -18.12 -3.71 8.59
CA CYS A 42 -17.29 -4.89 8.76
C CYS A 42 -15.85 -4.61 8.37
N PHE A 43 -14.92 -5.06 9.21
CA PHE A 43 -13.49 -4.98 8.96
C PHE A 43 -12.93 -6.39 8.77
N SER A 44 -12.05 -6.60 7.79
CA SER A 44 -11.39 -7.90 7.66
C SER A 44 -10.67 -8.22 8.96
N ILE A 45 -10.64 -9.49 9.38
CA ILE A 45 -9.96 -9.87 10.65
C ILE A 45 -8.44 -9.73 10.47
N ARG A 46 -7.94 -10.12 9.30
CA ARG A 46 -6.53 -9.96 8.92
C ARG A 46 -6.38 -8.82 7.94
N PRO A 47 -5.29 -8.05 8.02
CA PRO A 47 -4.99 -7.06 7.01
C PRO A 47 -4.67 -7.76 5.68
N LEU A 48 -5.15 -7.18 4.59
CA LEU A 48 -4.91 -7.67 3.23
C LEU A 48 -3.98 -6.70 2.51
N LEU A 49 -3.32 -7.22 1.47
CA LEU A 49 -2.45 -6.41 0.62
C LEU A 49 -3.27 -5.36 -0.13
N THR A 50 -2.74 -4.15 -0.20
CA THR A 50 -3.25 -3.01 -0.96
C THR A 50 -2.08 -2.30 -1.61
N CYS A 51 -2.28 -1.78 -2.82
CA CYS A 51 -1.26 -1.00 -3.49
C CYS A 51 -1.24 0.46 -2.97
N HIS A 52 -0.05 1.05 -2.86
CA HIS A 52 0.10 2.48 -2.65
C HIS A 52 -0.49 3.28 -3.83
N THR A 53 -0.85 4.55 -3.60
CA THR A 53 -1.55 5.40 -4.58
C THR A 53 -0.81 5.55 -5.91
N GLU A 54 0.52 5.62 -5.86
CA GLU A 54 1.40 5.74 -7.04
C GLU A 54 1.65 4.40 -7.75
N CYS A 55 1.03 3.33 -7.26
CA CYS A 55 1.17 1.97 -7.77
C CYS A 55 -0.16 1.44 -8.30
N GLU A 56 -0.08 0.40 -9.10
CA GLU A 56 -1.22 -0.32 -9.66
C GLU A 56 -1.10 -1.82 -9.35
N ALA A 57 -2.25 -2.47 -9.21
CA ALA A 57 -2.32 -3.91 -9.03
C ALA A 57 -2.01 -4.60 -10.36
N VAL A 58 -1.07 -5.54 -10.34
CA VAL A 58 -0.75 -6.38 -11.51
C VAL A 58 -1.44 -7.72 -11.43
N GLU A 59 -1.62 -8.22 -10.21
CA GLU A 59 -2.29 -9.49 -9.95
C GLU A 59 -3.28 -9.30 -8.80
N THR A 60 -4.49 -9.84 -8.99
CA THR A 60 -5.55 -9.89 -7.99
C THR A 60 -5.97 -11.32 -7.73
N ILE A 61 -6.52 -11.58 -6.55
CA ILE A 61 -7.08 -12.88 -6.19
C ILE A 61 -8.51 -12.71 -5.65
N HIS A 62 -9.37 -13.65 -5.99
CA HIS A 62 -10.68 -13.82 -5.37
C HIS A 62 -10.56 -14.83 -4.23
N SER A 63 -10.82 -14.40 -3.01
CA SER A 63 -10.71 -15.28 -1.84
C SER A 63 -11.82 -15.03 -0.84
N LYS A 64 -12.15 -16.08 -0.09
CA LYS A 64 -13.08 -16.03 1.03
C LYS A 64 -12.36 -15.45 2.24
N VAL A 65 -12.65 -14.19 2.57
CA VAL A 65 -12.04 -13.45 3.67
C VAL A 65 -13.01 -13.37 4.84
N LEU A 66 -12.49 -13.54 6.06
CA LEU A 66 -13.25 -13.36 7.30
C LEU A 66 -13.28 -11.89 7.71
N PHE A 67 -14.46 -11.42 8.10
CA PHE A 67 -14.70 -10.07 8.59
C PHE A 67 -15.35 -10.10 9.96
N GLN A 68 -15.04 -9.11 10.78
CA GLN A 68 -15.72 -8.82 12.03
C GLN A 68 -16.60 -7.58 11.84
N CYS A 69 -17.88 -7.72 12.14
CA CYS A 69 -18.91 -6.72 11.88
C CYS A 69 -19.42 -6.07 13.17
N TYR A 70 -19.70 -4.78 13.07
CA TYR A 70 -20.22 -3.95 14.16
C TYR A 70 -21.39 -3.10 13.67
N TYR A 71 -22.38 -2.89 14.52
CA TYR A 71 -23.41 -1.89 14.27
C TYR A 71 -22.81 -0.49 14.43
N PRO A 72 -23.05 0.43 13.47
CA PRO A 72 -22.46 1.77 13.50
C PRO A 72 -22.92 2.59 14.71
N ASP A 73 -24.08 2.27 15.28
CA ASP A 73 -24.71 2.99 16.39
C ASP A 73 -24.11 2.60 17.76
N ILE A 74 -23.31 1.55 17.82
CA ILE A 74 -22.66 1.10 19.05
C ILE A 74 -21.44 1.96 19.31
N LYS A 75 -21.36 2.53 20.51
CA LYS A 75 -20.22 3.34 20.94
C LYS A 75 -18.92 2.51 20.87
N PRO A 76 -17.83 3.04 20.29
CA PRO A 76 -16.54 2.37 20.27
C PRO A 76 -16.07 1.94 21.67
N GLN A 77 -15.48 0.75 21.77
CA GLN A 77 -14.94 0.17 23.02
C GLN A 77 -15.97 -0.07 24.14
N SER A 78 -17.27 -0.01 23.84
CA SER A 78 -18.28 -0.46 24.77
C SER A 78 -18.21 -1.99 24.95
N PRO A 79 -18.60 -2.54 26.12
CA PRO A 79 -18.75 -3.97 26.31
C PRO A 79 -19.70 -4.61 25.29
N GLU A 80 -20.74 -3.87 24.89
CA GLU A 80 -21.72 -4.25 23.86
C GLU A 80 -21.08 -4.48 22.49
N MET A 81 -20.07 -3.66 22.14
CA MET A 81 -19.31 -3.82 20.89
C MET A 81 -18.54 -5.16 20.86
N ILE A 82 -18.07 -5.63 22.02
CA ILE A 82 -17.32 -6.89 22.12
C ILE A 82 -18.29 -8.08 22.06
N THR A 83 -19.44 -8.00 22.73
CA THR A 83 -20.39 -9.11 22.83
C THR A 83 -21.25 -9.29 21.60
N GLN A 84 -21.48 -8.24 20.80
CA GLN A 84 -22.32 -8.29 19.60
C GLN A 84 -21.52 -8.37 18.29
N ALA A 85 -20.19 -8.48 18.35
CA ALA A 85 -19.39 -8.61 17.16
C ALA A 85 -19.70 -9.94 16.44
N GLU A 86 -20.13 -9.85 15.19
CA GLU A 86 -20.43 -11.00 14.34
C GLU A 86 -19.30 -11.25 13.36
N ASN A 87 -18.95 -12.53 13.15
CA ASN A 87 -17.97 -12.91 12.14
C ASN A 87 -18.69 -13.44 10.90
N ILE A 88 -18.42 -12.81 9.75
CA ILE A 88 -18.93 -13.26 8.45
C ILE A 88 -17.78 -13.64 7.53
N ALA A 89 -18.08 -14.35 6.45
CA ALA A 89 -17.11 -14.70 5.43
C ALA A 89 -17.61 -14.24 4.06
N LEU A 90 -16.86 -13.35 3.41
CA LEU A 90 -17.23 -12.77 2.12
C LEU A 90 -16.16 -13.11 1.08
N ASN A 91 -16.60 -13.38 -0.15
CA ASN A 91 -15.70 -13.49 -1.29
C ASN A 91 -15.39 -12.09 -1.80
N ILE A 92 -14.13 -11.68 -1.70
CA ILE A 92 -13.67 -10.38 -2.20
C ILE A 92 -12.46 -10.55 -3.12
N GLU A 93 -12.28 -9.57 -4.00
CA GLU A 93 -11.10 -9.43 -4.82
C GLU A 93 -10.13 -8.42 -4.17
N TYR A 94 -8.85 -8.77 -4.06
CA TYR A 94 -7.81 -7.86 -3.57
C TYR A 94 -6.47 -8.14 -4.27
N PRO A 95 -5.56 -7.16 -4.35
CA PRO A 95 -4.28 -7.34 -5.00
C PRO A 95 -3.37 -8.30 -4.23
N ILE A 96 -2.53 -9.03 -4.95
CA ILE A 96 -1.43 -9.83 -4.37
C ILE A 96 -0.06 -9.39 -4.89
N SER A 97 -0.03 -8.52 -5.91
CA SER A 97 1.16 -7.92 -6.47
C SER A 97 0.87 -6.50 -6.96
N CYS A 98 1.81 -5.58 -6.73
CA CYS A 98 1.71 -4.17 -7.08
C CYS A 98 2.98 -3.70 -7.77
N VAL A 99 2.86 -2.82 -8.77
CA VAL A 99 4.01 -2.17 -9.42
C VAL A 99 3.79 -0.65 -9.52
N PRO A 100 4.87 0.15 -9.62
CA PRO A 100 4.73 1.58 -9.85
C PRO A 100 3.99 1.85 -11.16
N LYS A 101 3.05 2.81 -11.15
CA LYS A 101 2.42 3.27 -12.39
C LYS A 101 3.50 3.86 -13.29
N LYS A 102 3.55 3.43 -14.56
CA LYS A 102 4.45 4.07 -15.52
C LYS A 102 4.04 5.53 -15.67
N ALA A 103 4.97 6.46 -15.43
CA ALA A 103 4.78 7.84 -15.83
C ALA A 103 4.47 7.83 -17.34
N SER A 104 3.30 8.36 -17.72
CA SER A 104 2.95 8.56 -19.13
C SER A 104 3.89 9.63 -19.69
N GLY A 105 5.09 9.20 -20.10
CA GLY A 105 6.01 9.99 -20.88
C GLY A 105 5.41 10.12 -22.27
N ASN A 106 4.67 11.20 -22.49
CA ASN A 106 4.26 11.62 -23.81
C ASN A 106 5.53 12.06 -24.56
N ILE A 107 6.23 11.10 -25.17
CA ILE A 107 7.30 11.39 -26.12
C ILE A 107 6.57 11.67 -27.45
N GLN A 108 6.21 12.95 -27.63
CA GLN A 108 5.94 13.52 -28.95
C GLN A 108 7.24 13.63 -29.76
#